data_AF-A0A485D3G0-F1
#
_entry.id   AF-A0A485D3G0-F1
#
_cell.length_a   1.000
_cell.length_b   1.000
_cell.length_c   1.000
_cell.angle_alpha   90.00
_cell.angle_beta   90.00
_cell.angle_gamma   90.00
#
_symmetry.space_group_name_H-M   'P 1'
#
loop_
_entity.id
_entity.type
_entity.pdbx_description
1 polymer ?
#
loop_
_entity_poly.entity_id
_entity_poly.type
_entity_poly.pdbx_seq_one_letter_code
_entity_poly.pdbx_strand_id
1 'polypeptide(L)' 'MLNEHLWSERWLERYREMDFIQRVLNGMASRRPKLDALRDSWHDLDTHYDQLETRFWQFYPQMMMQAKNKTL' A
#
# COMPACT_ATOMS: atom_id res chain seq x y z
N MET A 1 5.75 -8.64 -10.67
CA MET A 1 6.46 -7.35 -10.73
C MET A 1 5.96 -6.35 -9.68
N LEU A 2 4.75 -5.77 -9.73
CA LEU A 2 4.26 -4.93 -8.62
C LEU A 2 4.11 -5.76 -7.34
N ASN A 3 3.33 -6.85 -7.40
CA ASN A 3 3.12 -7.74 -6.26
C ASN A 3 4.43 -8.27 -5.65
N GLU A 4 5.42 -8.63 -6.47
CA GLU A 4 6.71 -9.14 -5.97
C GLU A 4 7.48 -8.08 -5.18
N HIS A 5 7.52 -6.84 -5.63
CA HIS A 5 8.17 -5.75 -4.89
C HIS A 5 7.40 -5.38 -3.62
N LEU A 6 6.06 -5.41 -3.66
CA LEU A 6 5.19 -5.18 -2.50
C LEU A 6 5.47 -6.18 -1.37
N TRP A 7 5.62 -7.46 -1.71
CA TRP A 7 5.87 -8.51 -0.73
C TRP A 7 7.34 -8.57 -0.30
N SER A 8 8.30 -8.36 -1.21
CA SER A 8 9.72 -8.43 -0.87
C SER A 8 10.18 -7.29 0.04
N GLU A 9 9.56 -6.12 -0.09
CA GLU A 9 9.95 -4.93 0.68
C GLU A 9 9.06 -4.64 1.91
N ARG A 10 8.23 -5.62 2.33
CA ARG A 10 7.39 -5.54 3.54
C ARG A 10 6.59 -4.24 3.58
N TRP A 11 5.86 -3.98 2.49
CA TRP A 11 5.02 -2.79 2.36
C TRP A 11 3.90 -2.77 3.41
N LEU A 12 3.23 -3.90 3.61
CA LEU A 12 2.55 -4.16 4.87
C LEU A 12 3.60 -4.14 5.96
N GLU A 13 3.49 -3.47 7.09
CA GLU A 13 4.57 -3.20 8.06
C GLU A 13 5.20 -1.82 7.86
N ARG A 14 5.59 -1.44 6.64
CA ARG A 14 6.16 -0.11 6.36
C ARG A 14 5.17 0.87 5.72
N TYR A 15 3.89 0.51 5.65
CA TYR A 15 2.85 1.31 5.02
C TYR A 15 2.67 2.70 5.64
N ARG A 16 3.16 2.89 6.87
CA ARG A 16 3.12 4.18 7.60
C ARG A 16 4.24 5.13 7.23
N GLU A 17 5.25 4.66 6.49
CA GLU A 17 6.40 5.44 6.08
C GLU A 17 6.14 6.01 4.68
N MET A 18 5.55 7.20 4.60
CA MET A 18 5.14 7.75 3.31
C MET A 18 6.33 8.07 2.39
N ASP A 19 7.48 8.46 2.96
CA ASP A 19 8.76 8.60 2.24
C ASP A 19 9.21 7.29 1.57
N PHE A 20 8.89 6.15 2.17
CA PHE A 20 9.20 4.85 1.59
C PHE A 20 8.25 4.52 0.43
N ILE A 21 6.95 4.76 0.60
CA ILE A 21 5.96 4.57 -0.46
C ILE A 21 6.28 5.47 -1.67
N GLN A 22 6.61 6.74 -1.43
CA GLN A 22 7.03 7.67 -2.46
C GLN A 22 8.25 7.15 -3.25
N ARG A 23 9.29 6.66 -2.57
CA ARG A 23 10.48 6.09 -3.24
C ARG A 23 10.14 4.89 -4.12
N VAL A 24 9.25 4.02 -3.67
CA VAL A 24 8.83 2.84 -4.44
C VAL A 24 8.01 3.24 -5.67
N LEU A 25 7.05 4.16 -5.52
CA LEU A 25 6.26 4.69 -6.65
C LEU A 25 7.16 5.37 -7.69
N ASN A 26 8.11 6.19 -7.24
CA ASN A 26 9.12 6.80 -8.11
C ASN A 26 10.02 5.78 -8.81
N GLY A 27 10.42 4.72 -8.12
CA GLY A 27 11.19 3.62 -8.71
C GLY A 27 10.41 2.87 -9.79
N MET A 28 9.11 2.65 -9.59
CA MET A 28 8.24 2.00 -10.56
C MET A 28 8.01 2.84 -11.81
N ALA A 29 7.71 4.13 -11.64
CA ALA A 29 7.59 5.08 -12.72
C ALA A 29 8.89 5.22 -13.53
N SER A 30 10.04 5.24 -12.85
CA SER A 30 11.35 5.33 -13.51
C SER A 30 11.66 4.13 -14.40
N ARG A 31 11.21 2.93 -14.02
CA ARG A 31 11.43 1.69 -14.80
C ARG A 31 10.42 1.49 -15.92
N ARG A 32 9.25 2.13 -15.84
CA ARG A 32 8.14 1.95 -16.80
C ARG A 32 7.48 3.29 -17.10
N PRO A 33 7.75 3.89 -18.27
CA PRO A 33 7.17 5.19 -18.66
C PRO A 33 5.63 5.23 -18.65
N LYS A 34 4.97 4.09 -18.87
CA LYS A 34 3.49 3.99 -18.77
C LYS A 34 2.95 4.18 -17.35
N LEU A 35 3.81 4.15 -16.33
CA LEU A 35 3.46 4.30 -14.91
C LEU A 35 3.90 5.66 -14.36
N ASP A 36 4.22 6.64 -15.21
CA ASP A 36 4.73 7.93 -14.75
C ASP A 36 3.74 8.68 -13.84
N ALA A 37 2.44 8.51 -14.08
CA ALA A 37 1.37 9.03 -13.23
C ALA A 37 1.42 8.53 -11.76
N LEU A 38 2.13 7.42 -11.48
CA LEU A 38 2.35 6.96 -10.10
C LEU A 38 3.28 7.87 -9.30
N ARG A 39 4.13 8.68 -9.97
CA ARG A 39 5.01 9.64 -9.27
C ARG A 39 4.25 10.70 -8.51
N ASP A 40 3.05 11.04 -8.96
CA ASP A 40 2.25 12.11 -8.37
C ASP A 40 1.15 11.56 -7.46
N SER A 41 0.78 10.28 -7.61
CA SER A 41 -0.31 9.65 -6.85
C SER A 41 0.00 9.43 -5.37
N TRP A 42 1.24 9.61 -4.91
CA TRP A 42 1.57 9.44 -3.49
C TRP A 42 0.96 10.54 -2.63
N HIS A 43 0.72 11.74 -3.19
CA HIS A 43 0.15 12.86 -2.45
C HIS A 43 -1.33 12.62 -2.09
N ASP A 44 -2.07 12.02 -3.03
CA ASP A 44 -3.45 11.58 -2.79
C ASP A 44 -3.49 10.48 -1.72
N LEU A 45 -2.52 9.57 -1.75
CA LEU A 45 -2.40 8.52 -0.74
C LEU A 45 -2.11 9.10 0.65
N ASP A 46 -1.18 10.06 0.76
CA ASP A 46 -0.86 10.76 2.01
C ASP A 46 -2.08 11.49 2.58
N THR A 47 -2.78 12.25 1.73
CA THR A 47 -3.99 13.00 2.10
C THR A 47 -5.10 12.12 2.68
N HIS A 48 -5.24 10.90 2.15
CA HIS A 48 -6.29 9.96 2.56
C HIS A 48 -5.78 8.88 3.52
N TYR A 49 -4.50 8.92 3.90
CA TYR A 49 -3.85 7.86 4.63
C TYR A 49 -4.51 7.59 5.98
N ASP A 50 -4.75 8.63 6.78
CA ASP A 50 -5.34 8.51 8.11
C ASP A 50 -6.74 7.88 8.07
N GLN A 51 -7.52 8.20 7.03
CA GLN A 51 -8.85 7.64 6.83
C GLN A 51 -8.78 6.15 6.46
N LEU A 52 -7.83 5.79 5.60
CA LEU A 52 -7.57 4.41 5.22
C LEU A 52 -7.10 3.60 6.44
N GLU A 53 -6.14 4.11 7.21
CA GLU A 53 -5.61 3.46 8.41
C GLU A 53 -6.72 3.23 9.44
N THR A 54 -7.53 4.25 9.72
CA THR A 54 -8.65 4.14 10.66
C THR A 54 -9.63 3.03 10.24
N ARG A 55 -10.02 3.00 8.96
CA ARG A 55 -10.92 1.97 8.43
C ARG A 55 -10.29 0.59 8.46
N PHE A 56 -9.00 0.49 8.14
CA PHE A 56 -8.27 -0.76 8.19
C PHE A 56 -8.29 -1.35 9.59
N TRP A 57 -8.01 -0.58 10.63
CA TRP A 57 -8.02 -1.07 12.02
C TRP A 57 -9.41 -1.52 12.49
N GLN A 58 -10.47 -0.88 11.99
CA GLN A 58 -11.85 -1.30 12.28
C GLN A 58 -12.20 -2.64 11.62
N PHE A 59 -11.72 -2.87 10.39
CA PHE A 59 -12.08 -4.03 9.59
C PHE A 59 -11.15 -5.24 9.76
N TYR A 60 -9.87 -5.00 10.04
CA TYR A 60 -8.83 -6.02 10.08
C TYR A 60 -9.14 -7.18 11.04
N PRO A 61 -9.65 -6.96 12.27
CA PRO A 61 -10.04 -8.07 13.16
C PRO A 61 -11.11 -8.97 12.56
N GLN A 62 -12.07 -8.38 11.84
CA GLN A 62 -13.17 -9.12 11.21
C GLN A 62 -12.65 -9.97 10.05
N MET A 63 -11.82 -9.39 9.18
CA MET A 63 -11.13 -10.10 8.11
C MET A 63 -10.33 -11.29 8.65
N MET A 64 -9.57 -11.10 9.72
CA MET A 64 -8.77 -12.17 10.33
C MET A 64 -9.66 -13.28 10.93
N MET A 65 -10.81 -12.93 11.50
CA MET A 65 -11.80 -13.90 11.96
C MET A 65 -12.35 -14.73 10.81
N GLN A 66 -12.73 -14.08 9.70
CA GLN A 66 -13.26 -14.78 8.52
C GLN A 66 -12.22 -15.68 7.86
N ALA A 67 -10.95 -15.24 7.81
CA ALA A 67 -9.83 -16.03 7.30
C ALA A 67 -9.62 -17.30 8.14
N LYS A 68 -9.59 -17.16 9.46
CA LYS A 68 -9.46 -18.31 10.40
C LYS A 68 -10.61 -19.31 10.24
N ASN A 69 -11.81 -18.80 9.96
CA ASN A 69 -13.00 -19.62 9.78
C ASN A 69 -13.13 -20.19 8.35
N LYS A 70 -12.13 -19.99 7.46
CA LYS A 70 -12.16 -20.39 6.04
C LYS A 70 -13.40 -19.89 5.28
N THR A 71 -13.88 -18.71 5.65
CA THR A 71 -15.06 -18.05 5.08
C THR A 71 -14.73 -16.91 4.12
N LEU A 72 -13.45 -16.78 3.75
CA LEU A 72 -12.96 -15.89 2.70
C LEU A 72 -12.75 -16.66 1.39
#